data_AF-A0A9P5M4R9-F1
#
_entry.id   AF-A0A9P5M4R9-F1
#
_cell.length_a   1.000
_cell.length_b   1.000
_cell.length_c   1.000
_cell.angle_alpha   90.00
_cell.angle_beta   90.00
_cell.angle_gamma   90.00
#
_symmetry.space_group_name_H-M   'P 1'
#
loop_
_entity.id
_entity.type
_entity.pdbx_description
1 polymer ?
#
loop_
_entity_poly.entity_id
_entity_poly.type
_entity_poly.pdbx_seq_one_letter_code
_entity_poly.pdbx_strand_id
1 'polypeptide(L)'
;MLSGVTTLGKETGDQSEGLSIVERIRHKISRLLYVDFDEVDTETPINKYGIDSMIAAEIRNWLFTKSGKDVSLLTMLGATTTLTTVAGVVSKS
;
A
#
# COMPACT_ATOMS: atom_id res chain seq x y z
N MET A 1 37.63 14.77 -10.31
CA MET A 1 37.07 15.37 -9.09
C MET A 1 35.56 15.44 -9.27
N LEU A 2 34.82 14.90 -8.30
CA LEU A 2 33.36 14.74 -8.27
C LEU A 2 32.65 16.09 -8.08
N SER A 3 31.54 16.34 -8.79
CA SER A 3 30.47 17.31 -8.46
C SER A 3 29.35 17.13 -9.50
N GLY A 4 28.07 16.90 -9.19
CA GLY A 4 27.37 16.64 -7.95
C GLY A 4 26.06 15.95 -8.33
N VAL A 5 25.69 14.90 -7.60
CA VAL A 5 24.35 14.31 -7.65
C VAL A 5 23.45 15.24 -6.84
N THR A 6 22.69 16.08 -7.53
CA THR A 6 21.65 16.91 -6.90
C THR A 6 20.38 16.08 -6.78
N THR A 7 20.16 15.62 -5.56
CA THR A 7 18.94 15.12 -4.93
C THR A 7 17.63 15.39 -5.69
N LEU A 8 17.17 14.41 -6.47
CA LEU A 8 15.76 14.24 -6.81
C LEU A 8 15.13 13.34 -5.76
N GLY A 9 14.86 13.93 -4.60
CA GLY A 9 14.23 13.28 -3.47
C GLY A 9 13.39 14.31 -2.74
N LYS A 10 12.44 14.94 -3.43
CA LYS A 10 11.35 15.63 -2.74
C LYS A 10 10.47 14.54 -2.16
N GLU A 11 10.86 14.07 -0.98
CA GLU A 11 9.98 13.35 -0.07
C GLU A 11 8.80 14.27 0.18
N THR A 12 7.74 14.06 -0.61
CA THR A 12 6.45 14.65 -0.33
C THR A 12 6.07 14.06 1.01
N GLY A 13 6.18 14.87 2.07
CA GLY A 13 5.73 14.53 3.41
C GLY A 13 4.41 13.80 3.26
N ASP A 14 4.39 12.57 3.75
CA ASP A 14 3.25 11.69 3.64
C ASP A 14 2.09 12.39 4.35
N GLN A 15 1.18 13.01 3.60
CA GLN A 15 -0.02 13.70 4.13
C GLN A 15 -0.97 12.74 4.87
N SER A 16 -0.50 11.52 5.17
CA SER A 16 -1.18 10.46 5.88
C SER A 16 -0.51 10.10 7.22
N GLU A 17 0.43 10.91 7.73
CA GLU A 17 1.01 10.72 9.07
C GLU A 17 -0.02 10.79 10.22
N GLY A 18 -1.21 11.36 9.96
CA GLY A 18 -2.34 11.35 10.90
C GLY A 18 -3.43 10.29 10.61
N LEU A 19 -3.29 9.51 9.54
CA LEU A 19 -4.31 8.55 9.11
C LEU A 19 -4.07 7.16 9.72
N SER A 20 -5.14 6.41 9.97
CA SER A 20 -5.04 5.01 10.35
C SER A 20 -4.35 4.19 9.26
N ILE A 21 -3.68 3.09 9.63
CA ILE A 21 -3.00 2.23 8.64
C ILE A 21 -3.93 1.77 7.51
N VAL A 22 -5.21 1.55 7.81
CA VAL A 22 -6.23 1.16 6.83
C VAL A 22 -6.44 2.28 5.82
N GLU A 23 -6.59 3.52 6.27
CA GLU A 23 -6.75 4.69 5.39
C GLU A 23 -5.49 4.95 4.55
N ARG A 24 -4.30 4.72 5.10
CA ARG A 24 -3.04 4.81 4.34
C ARG A 24 -2.98 3.78 3.20
N ILE A 25 -3.37 2.53 3.49
CA ILE A 25 -3.47 1.46 2.49
C ILE A 25 -4.52 1.81 1.43
N ARG A 26 -5.70 2.29 1.85
CA ARG A 26 -6.78 2.74 0.97
C ARG A 26 -6.34 3.87 0.04
N HIS A 27 -5.61 4.86 0.55
CA HIS A 27 -5.00 5.92 -0.25
C HIS A 27 -3.95 5.41 -1.24
N LYS A 28 -3.12 4.43 -0.86
CA LYS A 28 -2.14 3.82 -1.78
C LYS A 28 -2.84 3.07 -2.91
N ILE A 29 -3.90 2.33 -2.62
CA ILE A 29 -4.66 1.55 -3.61
C ILE A 29 -5.39 2.46 -4.59
N SER A 30 -6.15 3.46 -4.10
CA SER A 30 -6.86 4.42 -4.98
C SER A 30 -5.92 5.09 -5.98
N ARG A 31 -4.74 5.51 -5.53
CA ARG A 31 -3.71 6.10 -6.39
C ARG A 31 -3.10 5.13 -7.41
N LEU A 32 -2.94 3.86 -7.05
CA LEU A 32 -2.40 2.84 -7.97
C LEU A 32 -3.41 2.44 -9.04
N LEU A 33 -4.69 2.44 -8.69
CA LEU A 33 -5.79 2.05 -9.58
C LEU A 33 -6.41 3.22 -10.34
N TYR A 34 -6.00 4.46 -10.04
CA TYR A 34 -6.57 5.69 -10.62
C TYR A 34 -8.09 5.80 -10.41
N VAL A 35 -8.54 5.46 -9.20
CA VAL A 35 -9.94 5.57 -8.76
C VAL A 35 -10.04 6.55 -7.59
N ASP A 36 -11.24 7.04 -7.31
CA ASP A 36 -11.46 7.92 -6.17
C ASP A 36 -11.25 7.16 -4.85
N PHE A 37 -10.84 7.86 -3.80
CA PHE A 37 -10.63 7.27 -2.48
C PHE A 37 -11.89 6.56 -1.97
N ASP A 38 -13.05 7.16 -2.22
CA ASP A 38 -14.36 6.66 -1.80
C ASP A 38 -14.78 5.37 -2.52
N GLU A 39 -14.21 5.07 -3.69
CA GLU A 39 -14.48 3.85 -4.45
C GLU A 39 -13.74 2.62 -3.90
N VAL A 40 -12.74 2.82 -3.04
CA VAL A 40 -12.00 1.72 -2.41
C VAL A 40 -12.65 1.35 -1.08
N ASP A 41 -13.57 0.40 -1.07
CA ASP A 41 -14.11 -0.24 0.13
C ASP A 41 -13.06 -1.10 0.85
N THR A 42 -12.97 -0.94 2.17
CA THR A 42 -12.00 -1.62 3.04
C THR A 42 -12.33 -3.08 3.29
N GLU A 43 -13.61 -3.48 3.13
CA GLU A 43 -14.10 -4.83 3.38
C GLU A 43 -14.20 -5.68 2.09
N THR A 44 -14.03 -5.04 0.93
CA THR A 44 -13.96 -5.74 -0.35
C THR A 44 -12.59 -6.42 -0.52
N PRO A 45 -12.54 -7.69 -0.96
CA PRO A 45 -11.26 -8.37 -1.21
C PRO A 45 -10.42 -7.63 -2.24
N ILE A 46 -9.12 -7.51 -1.97
CA ILE A 46 -8.15 -6.73 -2.77
C ILE A 46 -8.14 -7.17 -4.24
N ASN A 47 -8.28 -8.47 -4.50
CA ASN A 47 -8.29 -9.02 -5.85
C ASN A 47 -9.55 -8.65 -6.67
N LYS A 48 -10.64 -8.19 -6.04
CA LYS A 48 -11.85 -7.74 -6.76
C LYS A 48 -11.66 -6.40 -7.45
N TYR A 49 -10.65 -5.63 -7.06
CA TYR A 49 -10.28 -4.38 -7.71
C TYR A 49 -9.46 -4.56 -8.99
N GLY A 50 -9.29 -5.80 -9.47
CA GLY A 50 -8.44 -6.09 -10.63
C GLY A 50 -6.94 -5.97 -10.32
N ILE A 51 -6.56 -6.02 -9.03
CA ILE A 51 -5.16 -6.02 -8.61
C ILE A 51 -4.51 -7.33 -9.07
N ASP A 52 -3.56 -7.21 -9.99
CA ASP A 52 -2.72 -8.30 -10.48
C ASP A 52 -1.45 -8.48 -9.64
N SER A 53 -0.60 -9.42 -10.05
CA SER A 53 0.67 -9.71 -9.36
C SER A 53 1.64 -8.52 -9.32
N MET A 54 1.64 -7.65 -10.33
CA MET A 54 2.55 -6.50 -10.40
C MET A 54 2.12 -5.42 -9.41
N ILE A 55 0.83 -5.09 -9.39
CA ILE A 55 0.26 -4.11 -8.45
C ILE A 55 0.34 -4.66 -7.02
N ALA A 56 0.06 -5.95 -6.81
CA ALA A 56 0.20 -6.57 -5.49
C ALA A 56 1.65 -6.54 -4.98
N ALA A 57 2.65 -6.76 -5.85
CA ALA A 57 4.07 -6.66 -5.49
C ALA A 57 4.46 -5.22 -5.10
N GLU A 58 3.95 -4.22 -5.81
CA GLU A 58 4.16 -2.81 -5.49
C GLU A 58 3.57 -2.44 -4.12
N ILE A 59 2.34 -2.87 -3.83
CA ILE A 59 1.71 -2.63 -2.52
C ILE A 59 2.49 -3.33 -1.41
N ARG A 60 2.90 -4.60 -1.61
CA ARG A 60 3.72 -5.35 -0.66
C ARG A 60 5.04 -4.62 -0.35
N ASN A 61 5.75 -4.17 -1.38
CA ASN A 61 7.02 -3.48 -1.20
C ASN A 61 6.82 -2.17 -0.43
N TRP A 62 5.78 -1.41 -0.76
CA TRP A 62 5.43 -0.22 0.00
C TRP A 62 5.11 -0.54 1.47
N LEU A 63 4.32 -1.58 1.75
CA LEU A 63 4.02 -2.02 3.13
C LEU A 63 5.29 -2.40 3.90
N PHE A 64 6.21 -3.13 3.25
CA PHE A 64 7.49 -3.50 3.85
C PHE A 64 8.33 -2.27 4.19
N THR A 65 8.43 -1.29 3.28
CA THR A 65 9.18 -0.04 3.56
C THR A 65 8.56 0.80 4.68
N LYS A 66 7.25 0.70 4.92
CA LYS A 66 6.55 1.47 5.96
C LYS A 66 6.42 0.77 7.30
N SER A 67 6.39 -0.57 7.33
CA SER A 67 6.12 -1.35 8.55
C SER A 67 7.23 -2.34 8.93
N GLY A 68 8.18 -2.59 8.04
CA GLY A 68 9.21 -3.63 8.20
C GLY A 68 8.68 -5.07 8.12
N LYS A 69 7.38 -5.26 7.87
CA LYS A 69 6.73 -6.57 7.84
C LYS A 69 6.49 -7.02 6.42
N ASP A 70 6.79 -8.30 6.17
CA ASP A 70 6.55 -8.92 4.89
C ASP A 70 5.13 -9.51 4.82
N VAL A 71 4.41 -9.16 3.75
CA VAL A 71 3.11 -9.75 3.41
C VAL A 71 3.31 -10.58 2.15
N SER A 72 3.06 -11.89 2.24
CA SER A 72 3.26 -12.76 1.09
C SER A 72 2.34 -12.40 -0.08
N LEU A 73 2.81 -12.60 -1.32
CA LEU A 73 2.01 -12.36 -2.53
C LEU A 73 0.74 -13.24 -2.55
N LEU A 74 0.84 -14.48 -2.04
CA LEU A 74 -0.31 -15.38 -1.90
C LEU A 74 -1.37 -14.78 -0.96
N THR A 75 -0.95 -14.20 0.16
CA THR A 75 -1.85 -13.49 1.07
C THR A 75 -2.49 -12.30 0.38
N MET A 76 -1.71 -11.48 -0.33
CA MET A 76 -2.21 -10.30 -1.06
C MET A 76 -3.30 -10.65 -2.09
N LEU A 77 -3.14 -11.76 -2.80
CA LEU A 77 -4.05 -12.21 -3.86
C LEU A 77 -5.15 -13.17 -3.38
N GLY A 78 -5.21 -13.44 -2.07
CA GLY A 78 -6.20 -14.32 -1.47
C GLY A 78 -7.63 -13.83 -1.68
N ALA A 79 -8.55 -14.75 -1.99
CA ALA A 79 -9.95 -14.42 -2.32
C ALA A 79 -10.75 -13.75 -1.19
N THR A 80 -10.25 -13.83 0.04
CA THR A 80 -10.87 -13.25 1.24
C THR A 80 -10.01 -12.17 1.87
N THR A 81 -8.88 -11.78 1.24
CA THR A 81 -7.96 -10.80 1.81
C THR A 81 -8.48 -9.39 1.56
N THR A 82 -8.86 -8.70 2.63
CA THR A 82 -9.35 -7.31 2.63
C THR A 82 -8.24 -6.33 3.04
N LEU A 83 -8.49 -5.03 2.89
CA LEU A 83 -7.57 -3.99 3.37
C LEU A 83 -7.43 -4.06 4.90
N THR A 84 -8.51 -4.35 5.62
CA THR A 84 -8.52 -4.54 7.07
C THR A 84 -7.66 -5.73 7.50
N THR A 85 -7.69 -6.83 6.74
CA THR A 85 -6.83 -7.99 6.98
C THR A 85 -5.35 -7.64 6.83
N VAL A 86 -4.99 -6.97 5.72
CA VAL A 86 -3.61 -6.55 5.46
C VAL A 86 -3.11 -5.57 6.53
N ALA A 87 -3.94 -4.60 6.90
CA ALA A 87 -3.67 -3.67 7.99
C ALA A 87 -3.39 -4.41 9.31
N GLY A 88 -4.21 -5.40 9.65
CA GLY A 88 -4.02 -6.23 10.84
C GLY A 88 -2.68 -6.97 10.85
N VAL A 89 -2.22 -7.48 9.69
CA VAL A 89 -0.90 -8.12 9.56
C VAL A 89 0.22 -7.13 9.85
N VAL A 90 0.15 -5.92 9.30
CA VAL A 90 1.23 -4.94 9.46
C VAL A 90 1.19 -4.16 10.78
N SER A 91 0.04 -4.09 11.45
CA SER A 91 -0.11 -3.40 12.75
C SER A 91 0.25 -4.23 13.97
N LYS A 92 0.17 -5.57 13.91
CA LYS A 92 0.44 -6.43 15.08
C LYS A 92 1.94 -6.57 15.36
N SER A 93 2.42 -5.92 16.41
CA SER A 93 3.76 -6.15 17.01
C SER A 93 3.79 -7.44 17.81
#